data_AF-A0A9W3CZW6-F1
#
_entry.id   AF-A0A9W3CZW6-F1
#
_cell.length_a   1.000
_cell.length_b   1.000
_cell.length_c   1.000
_cell.angle_alpha   90.00
_cell.angle_beta   90.00
_cell.angle_gamma   90.00
#
_symmetry.space_group_name_H-M   'P 1'
#
loop_
_entity.id
_entity.type
_entity.pdbx_description
1 polymer ?
#
loop_
_entity_poly.entity_id
_entity_poly.type
_entity_poly.pdbx_seq_one_letter_code
_entity_poly.pdbx_strand_id
1 'polypeptide(L)'
;MDKFMYRYSDYIQNKTIGAFFRDLSTRTLKEDVVEQLHENIPILLCNLEMIFPPSFFDVMEHLAVHLPYEALLRGPVHYGWMYQYELAMKYLKGKAKNLAKVEGSIIAGSLTEETSHFTSYYFAPNVRTRQRAPRRYDDGGVAPTYAVAGVPDIFSQIGRMGGKTKEVWWSSDEDAHSAHTYILLNCEDPFMRYFESLFVSQVQEAIPGISTSEVDKRKDRHFIKWLKSQVEYDDPDYPTWFHELVQGPLAKVTTSPMYFSRGFTFHTYEYGKHRATSNYRIC
;
A
#
# COMPACT_ATOMS: atom_id res chain seq x y z
N MET A 1 -25.88 -3.88 -25.24
CA MET A 1 -25.97 -4.95 -24.21
C MET A 1 -24.66 -5.73 -24.07
N ASP A 2 -23.60 -5.36 -24.81
CA ASP A 2 -22.43 -6.23 -25.00
C ASP A 2 -21.30 -5.99 -23.97
N LYS A 3 -21.03 -4.75 -23.56
CA LYS A 3 -19.88 -4.46 -22.69
C LYS A 3 -19.96 -5.05 -21.27
N PHE A 4 -21.17 -5.40 -20.81
CA PHE A 4 -21.41 -5.99 -19.49
C PHE A 4 -21.29 -7.52 -19.51
N MET A 5 -21.74 -8.17 -20.59
CA MET A 5 -21.58 -9.61 -20.81
C MET A 5 -20.12 -10.01 -21.01
N TYR A 6 -19.34 -9.20 -21.76
CA TYR A 6 -17.90 -9.44 -21.90
C TYR A 6 -17.16 -9.38 -20.55
N ARG A 7 -17.42 -8.36 -19.71
CA ARG A 7 -16.81 -8.30 -18.36
C ARG A 7 -17.23 -9.45 -17.45
N TYR A 8 -18.48 -9.91 -17.57
CA TYR A 8 -18.99 -11.01 -16.76
C TYR A 8 -18.39 -12.36 -17.20
N SER A 9 -18.24 -12.56 -18.51
CA SER A 9 -17.56 -13.72 -19.11
C SER A 9 -16.08 -13.76 -18.74
N ASP A 10 -15.38 -12.61 -18.85
CA ASP A 10 -13.97 -12.49 -18.49
C ASP A 10 -13.75 -12.76 -16.99
N TYR A 11 -14.64 -12.28 -16.13
CA TYR A 11 -14.56 -12.53 -14.69
C TYR A 11 -14.79 -14.00 -14.32
N ILE A 12 -15.73 -14.67 -14.98
CA ILE A 12 -16.00 -16.09 -14.78
C ILE A 12 -14.80 -16.92 -15.26
N GLN A 13 -14.28 -16.66 -16.46
CA GLN A 13 -13.16 -17.44 -17.03
C GLN A 13 -11.83 -17.23 -16.29
N ASN A 14 -11.54 -16.01 -15.82
CA ASN A 14 -10.39 -15.75 -14.94
C ASN A 14 -10.50 -16.52 -13.62
N LYS A 15 -11.72 -16.66 -13.09
CA LYS A 15 -11.98 -17.48 -11.91
C LYS A 15 -11.79 -18.99 -12.20
N THR A 16 -12.05 -19.43 -13.43
CA THR A 16 -11.88 -20.82 -13.87
C THR A 16 -10.41 -21.22 -14.06
N ILE A 17 -9.58 -20.41 -14.72
CA ILE A 17 -8.13 -20.72 -14.80
C ILE A 17 -7.42 -20.55 -13.45
N GLY A 18 -7.85 -19.58 -12.65
CA GLY A 18 -7.38 -19.46 -11.26
C GLY A 18 -7.72 -20.71 -10.43
N ALA A 19 -8.86 -21.35 -10.70
CA ALA A 19 -9.21 -22.63 -10.09
C ALA A 19 -8.29 -23.77 -10.53
N PHE A 20 -8.00 -23.88 -11.83
CA PHE A 20 -7.05 -24.85 -12.35
C PHE A 20 -5.69 -24.77 -11.63
N PHE A 21 -5.07 -23.59 -11.59
CA PHE A 21 -3.75 -23.43 -10.96
C PHE A 21 -3.77 -23.65 -9.45
N ARG A 22 -4.87 -23.28 -8.78
CA ARG A 22 -5.04 -23.53 -7.35
C ARG A 22 -5.09 -25.04 -7.08
N ASP A 23 -5.88 -25.77 -7.85
CA ASP A 23 -6.12 -27.20 -7.63
C ASP A 23 -4.86 -28.02 -8.01
N LEU A 24 -4.15 -27.61 -9.07
CA LEU A 24 -2.85 -28.13 -9.46
C LEU A 24 -1.77 -27.87 -8.39
N SER A 25 -1.80 -26.71 -7.73
CA SER A 25 -0.82 -26.29 -6.71
C SER A 25 -1.18 -26.76 -5.29
N THR A 26 -2.06 -27.76 -5.15
CA THR A 26 -2.40 -28.31 -3.85
C THR A 26 -1.25 -29.13 -3.27
N ARG A 27 -1.14 -29.15 -1.94
CA ARG A 27 -0.08 -29.89 -1.24
C ARG A 27 -0.16 -31.41 -1.45
N THR A 28 -1.37 -31.92 -1.71
CA THR A 28 -1.67 -33.33 -1.92
C THR A 28 -2.42 -33.46 -3.23
N LEU A 29 -1.77 -34.05 -4.24
CA LEU A 29 -2.40 -34.37 -5.51
C LEU A 29 -2.91 -35.80 -5.49
N LYS A 30 -4.15 -35.97 -5.93
CA LYS A 30 -4.75 -37.27 -6.20
C LYS A 30 -4.83 -37.46 -7.72
N GLU A 31 -4.59 -38.67 -8.17
CA GLU A 31 -4.51 -39.01 -9.60
C GLU A 31 -5.80 -38.67 -10.36
N ASP A 32 -6.97 -38.97 -9.77
CA ASP A 32 -8.30 -38.64 -10.29
C ASP A 32 -8.50 -37.14 -10.55
N VAL A 33 -8.02 -36.30 -9.64
CA VAL A 33 -8.08 -34.83 -9.79
C VAL A 33 -7.13 -34.38 -10.90
N VAL A 34 -5.97 -35.00 -11.05
CA VAL A 34 -5.00 -34.60 -12.09
C VAL A 34 -5.46 -34.99 -13.48
N GLU A 35 -6.10 -36.16 -13.64
CA GLU A 35 -6.76 -36.56 -14.89
C GLU A 35 -7.83 -35.54 -15.30
N GLN A 36 -8.67 -35.10 -14.35
CA GLN A 36 -9.65 -34.04 -14.61
C GLN A 36 -8.99 -32.72 -15.02
N LEU A 37 -7.88 -32.33 -14.39
CA LEU A 37 -7.14 -31.13 -14.77
C LEU A 37 -6.55 -31.25 -16.18
N HIS A 38 -6.07 -32.44 -16.57
CA HIS A 38 -5.54 -32.72 -17.90
C HIS A 38 -6.62 -32.61 -19.00
N GLU A 39 -7.83 -33.09 -18.74
CA GLU A 39 -8.96 -32.96 -19.68
C GLU A 39 -9.48 -31.52 -19.78
N ASN A 40 -9.46 -30.77 -18.68
CA ASN A 40 -10.03 -29.42 -18.62
C ASN A 40 -9.11 -28.33 -19.20
N ILE A 41 -7.79 -28.48 -19.11
CA ILE A 41 -6.86 -27.39 -19.48
C ILE A 41 -6.93 -26.96 -20.96
N PRO A 42 -7.12 -27.83 -21.96
CA PRO A 42 -7.27 -27.39 -23.35
C PRO A 42 -8.52 -26.52 -23.54
N ILE A 43 -9.64 -26.89 -22.87
CA ILE A 43 -10.90 -26.14 -22.92
C ILE A 43 -10.71 -24.75 -22.29
N LEU A 44 -9.99 -24.68 -21.17
CA LEU A 44 -9.70 -23.42 -20.49
C LEU A 44 -8.82 -22.49 -21.33
N LEU A 45 -7.80 -23.03 -22.01
CA LEU A 45 -6.96 -22.23 -22.91
C LEU A 45 -7.73 -21.73 -24.12
N CYS A 46 -8.54 -22.57 -24.77
CA CYS A 46 -9.40 -22.14 -25.88
C CYS A 46 -10.38 -21.03 -25.44
N ASN A 47 -10.96 -21.12 -24.23
CA ASN A 47 -11.82 -20.06 -23.70
C ASN A 47 -11.06 -18.74 -23.48
N LEU A 48 -9.79 -18.81 -23.08
CA LEU A 48 -8.95 -17.62 -22.92
C LEU A 48 -8.54 -17.02 -24.27
N GLU A 49 -8.26 -17.86 -25.27
CA GLU A 49 -7.97 -17.42 -26.65
C GLU A 49 -9.11 -16.65 -27.29
N MET A 50 -10.35 -16.94 -26.92
CA MET A 50 -11.51 -16.18 -27.36
C MET A 50 -11.59 -14.76 -26.77
N ILE A 51 -10.90 -14.51 -25.65
CA ILE A 51 -10.98 -13.25 -24.90
C ILE A 51 -9.77 -12.35 -25.20
N PHE A 52 -8.57 -12.91 -25.15
CA PHE A 52 -7.34 -12.16 -25.33
C PHE A 52 -6.93 -12.09 -26.81
N PRO A 53 -6.26 -11.01 -27.25
CA PRO A 53 -5.81 -10.91 -28.63
C PRO A 53 -4.82 -12.04 -28.96
N PRO A 54 -4.75 -12.53 -30.22
CA PRO A 54 -3.82 -13.59 -30.61
C PRO A 54 -2.35 -13.30 -30.29
N SER A 55 -1.96 -12.02 -30.22
CA SER A 55 -0.62 -11.60 -29.82
C SER A 55 -0.26 -11.90 -28.36
N PHE A 56 -1.24 -12.24 -27.52
CA PHE A 56 -1.04 -12.63 -26.13
C PHE A 56 -0.65 -14.11 -25.98
N PHE A 57 -1.04 -14.97 -26.91
CA PHE A 57 -0.73 -16.40 -26.84
C PHE A 57 0.51 -16.70 -27.68
N ASP A 58 1.63 -16.86 -27.00
CA ASP A 58 2.81 -17.49 -27.53
C ASP A 58 2.93 -18.94 -27.02
N VAL A 59 4.09 -19.56 -27.23
CA VAL A 59 4.33 -20.96 -26.83
C VAL A 59 4.23 -21.13 -25.31
N MET A 60 4.51 -20.08 -24.53
CA MET A 60 4.57 -20.11 -23.07
C MET A 60 3.20 -20.30 -22.43
N GLU A 61 2.15 -19.66 -22.94
CA GLU A 61 0.78 -19.82 -22.41
C GLU A 61 0.26 -21.25 -22.62
N HIS A 62 0.67 -21.89 -23.71
CA HIS A 62 0.30 -23.26 -24.06
C HIS A 62 1.00 -24.33 -23.21
N LEU A 63 2.12 -23.99 -22.54
CA LEU A 63 2.82 -24.93 -21.65
C LEU A 63 1.93 -25.41 -20.50
N ALA A 64 0.88 -24.66 -20.16
CA ALA A 64 -0.07 -25.04 -19.12
C ALA A 64 -0.72 -26.42 -19.38
N VAL A 65 -0.85 -26.85 -20.64
CA VAL A 65 -1.39 -28.17 -21.01
C VAL A 65 -0.54 -29.31 -20.47
N HIS A 66 0.78 -29.11 -20.35
CA HIS A 66 1.70 -30.13 -19.88
C HIS A 66 1.75 -30.24 -18.35
N LEU A 67 1.32 -29.22 -17.62
CA LEU A 67 1.46 -29.15 -16.17
C LEU A 67 0.77 -30.30 -15.41
N PRO A 68 -0.44 -30.77 -15.76
CA PRO A 68 -1.06 -31.91 -15.10
C PRO A 68 -0.22 -33.19 -15.28
N TYR A 69 0.27 -33.43 -16.49
CA TYR A 69 1.13 -34.60 -16.77
C TYR A 69 2.47 -34.51 -16.02
N GLU A 70 3.08 -33.34 -15.98
CA GLU A 70 4.29 -33.10 -15.18
C GLU A 70 4.06 -33.33 -13.68
N ALA A 71 2.89 -32.94 -13.16
CA ALA A 71 2.51 -33.16 -11.77
C ALA A 71 2.30 -34.66 -11.45
N LEU A 72 1.83 -35.47 -12.41
CA LEU A 72 1.78 -36.94 -12.25
C LEU A 72 3.18 -37.54 -12.14
N LEU A 73 4.12 -37.10 -12.99
CA LEU A 73 5.47 -37.65 -13.01
C LEU A 73 6.31 -37.22 -11.80
N ARG A 74 6.21 -35.94 -11.43
CA ARG A 74 7.08 -35.32 -10.41
C ARG A 74 6.42 -35.25 -9.03
N GLY A 75 5.12 -35.48 -8.95
CA GLY A 75 4.33 -35.24 -7.75
C GLY A 75 4.02 -33.74 -7.56
N PRO A 76 3.73 -33.31 -6.32
CA PRO A 76 3.28 -31.96 -6.05
C PRO A 76 4.14 -30.84 -6.61
N VAL A 77 3.46 -29.90 -7.26
CA VAL A 77 4.05 -28.77 -8.00
C VAL A 77 5.04 -27.95 -7.17
N HIS A 78 4.90 -27.92 -5.84
CA HIS A 78 5.85 -27.27 -4.94
C HIS A 78 7.28 -27.82 -5.06
N TYR A 79 7.45 -29.13 -5.20
CA TYR A 79 8.76 -29.74 -5.44
C TYR A 79 9.21 -29.59 -6.90
N GLY A 80 8.24 -29.28 -7.78
CA GLY A 80 8.28 -28.92 -9.19
C GLY A 80 9.00 -27.60 -9.51
N TRP A 81 8.71 -26.58 -8.74
CA TRP A 81 9.07 -25.23 -9.10
C TRP A 81 10.55 -24.94 -8.89
N MET A 82 11.20 -24.44 -9.95
CA MET A 82 12.55 -23.86 -9.86
C MET A 82 12.65 -22.79 -8.78
N TYR A 83 11.57 -22.05 -8.54
CA TYR A 83 11.51 -20.94 -7.59
C TYR A 83 12.08 -21.28 -6.20
N GLN A 84 11.79 -22.46 -5.64
CA GLN A 84 12.32 -22.85 -4.32
C GLN A 84 13.85 -22.98 -4.34
N TYR A 85 14.38 -23.60 -5.39
CA TYR A 85 15.81 -23.77 -5.58
C TYR A 85 16.51 -22.44 -5.86
N GLU A 86 15.93 -21.61 -6.73
CA GLU A 86 16.43 -20.26 -7.02
C GLU A 86 16.48 -19.39 -5.76
N LEU A 87 15.46 -19.47 -4.91
CA LEU A 87 15.40 -18.73 -3.65
C LEU A 87 16.51 -19.20 -2.70
N ALA A 88 16.70 -20.51 -2.56
CA ALA A 88 17.78 -21.08 -1.76
C ALA A 88 19.16 -20.69 -2.30
N MET A 89 19.37 -20.78 -3.61
CA MET A 89 20.60 -20.39 -4.27
C MET A 89 20.88 -18.90 -4.10
N LYS A 90 19.86 -18.03 -4.23
CA LYS A 90 19.99 -16.59 -3.99
C LYS A 90 20.40 -16.30 -2.55
N TYR A 91 19.83 -17.02 -1.58
CA TYR A 91 20.20 -16.90 -0.17
C TYR A 91 21.67 -17.30 0.08
N LEU A 92 22.10 -18.47 -0.43
CA LEU A 92 23.48 -18.95 -0.31
C LEU A 92 24.48 -18.04 -1.04
N LYS A 93 24.13 -17.56 -2.23
CA LYS A 93 24.94 -16.60 -3.00
C LYS A 93 25.18 -15.29 -2.22
N GLY A 94 24.23 -14.87 -1.40
CA GLY A 94 24.40 -13.74 -0.49
C GLY A 94 25.53 -13.93 0.53
N LYS A 95 25.81 -15.19 0.93
CA LYS A 95 26.83 -15.59 1.90
C LYS A 95 28.18 -15.93 1.27
N ALA A 96 28.21 -16.29 -0.01
CA ALA A 96 29.43 -16.58 -0.78
C ALA A 96 30.21 -15.30 -1.17
N LYS A 97 30.68 -14.54 -0.18
CA LYS A 97 31.46 -13.31 -0.37
C LYS A 97 32.90 -13.56 -0.85
N ASN A 98 33.51 -14.67 -0.46
CA ASN A 98 34.84 -15.07 -0.92
C ASN A 98 34.73 -16.23 -1.93
N LEU A 99 34.93 -15.92 -3.21
CA LEU A 99 34.82 -16.89 -4.30
C LEU A 99 36.02 -17.86 -4.38
N ALA A 100 37.17 -17.55 -3.76
CA ALA A 100 38.30 -18.47 -3.71
C ALA A 100 38.08 -19.62 -2.71
N LYS A 101 37.16 -19.44 -1.75
CA LYS A 101 36.78 -20.44 -0.74
C LYS A 101 35.27 -20.36 -0.47
N VAL A 102 34.47 -20.74 -1.46
CA VAL A 102 33.01 -20.58 -1.45
C VAL A 102 32.36 -21.24 -0.23
N GLU A 103 32.70 -22.50 0.04
CA GLU A 103 32.14 -23.27 1.16
C GLU A 103 32.43 -22.61 2.51
N GLY A 104 33.70 -22.27 2.75
CA GLY A 104 34.12 -21.57 3.97
C GLY A 104 33.44 -20.21 4.14
N SER A 105 33.24 -19.48 3.04
CA SER A 105 32.51 -18.21 3.04
C SER A 105 31.03 -18.39 3.43
N ILE A 106 30.38 -19.42 2.90
CA ILE A 106 28.97 -19.72 3.23
C ILE A 106 28.84 -20.09 4.71
N ILE A 107 29.72 -20.97 5.21
CA ILE A 107 29.73 -21.39 6.62
C ILE A 107 29.91 -20.17 7.54
N ALA A 108 30.91 -19.32 7.26
CA ALA A 108 31.15 -18.11 8.04
C ALA A 108 29.95 -17.15 8.02
N GLY A 109 29.31 -16.97 6.85
CA GLY A 109 28.10 -16.16 6.71
C GLY A 109 26.91 -16.72 7.50
N SER A 110 26.73 -18.04 7.53
CA SER A 110 25.70 -18.70 8.33
C SER A 110 25.96 -18.55 9.83
N LEU A 111 27.19 -18.81 10.28
CA LEU A 111 27.56 -18.63 11.69
C LEU A 111 27.33 -17.20 12.17
N THR A 112 27.69 -16.22 11.33
CA THR A 112 27.46 -14.79 11.63
C THR A 112 25.96 -14.48 11.75
N GLU A 113 25.13 -15.01 10.85
CA GLU A 113 23.68 -14.84 10.88
C GLU A 113 23.05 -15.47 12.12
N GLU A 114 23.40 -16.72 12.45
CA GLU A 114 22.92 -17.43 13.63
C GLU A 114 23.34 -16.73 14.92
N THR A 115 24.60 -16.30 15.01
CA THR A 115 25.11 -15.55 16.17
C THR A 115 24.38 -14.21 16.31
N SER A 116 24.14 -13.50 15.22
CA SER A 116 23.38 -12.25 15.22
C SER A 116 21.91 -12.47 15.64
N HIS A 117 21.33 -13.60 15.24
CA HIS A 117 19.97 -13.98 15.60
C HIS A 117 19.89 -14.32 17.10
N PHE A 118 20.82 -15.13 17.62
CA PHE A 118 20.89 -15.51 19.02
C PHE A 118 21.16 -14.32 19.95
N THR A 119 22.12 -13.47 19.61
CA THR A 119 22.43 -12.26 20.40
C THR A 119 21.27 -11.27 20.44
N SER A 120 20.39 -11.28 19.42
CA SER A 120 19.23 -10.38 19.35
C SER A 120 18.26 -10.52 20.52
N TYR A 121 18.16 -11.71 21.13
CA TYR A 121 17.30 -11.97 22.30
C TYR A 121 17.78 -11.26 23.56
N TYR A 122 19.08 -10.93 23.66
CA TYR A 122 19.66 -10.27 24.82
C TYR A 122 19.63 -8.74 24.72
N PHE A 123 19.35 -8.19 23.54
CA PHE A 123 19.25 -6.75 23.36
C PHE A 123 17.87 -6.22 23.71
N ALA A 124 17.84 -5.05 24.36
CA ALA A 124 16.62 -4.33 24.70
C ALA A 124 15.72 -4.10 23.46
N PRO A 125 14.38 -4.07 23.59
CA PRO A 125 13.45 -4.07 22.46
C PRO A 125 13.69 -2.97 21.42
N ASN A 126 14.16 -1.81 21.87
CA ASN A 126 14.47 -0.63 21.06
C ASN A 126 15.78 -0.73 20.26
N VAL A 127 16.63 -1.73 20.54
CA VAL A 127 17.88 -1.92 19.80
C VAL A 127 17.59 -2.54 18.44
N ARG A 128 18.09 -1.90 17.38
CA ARG A 128 17.97 -2.41 16.01
C ARG A 128 18.87 -3.63 15.83
N THR A 129 18.26 -4.78 15.56
CA THR A 129 18.94 -6.06 15.26
C THR A 129 18.56 -6.52 13.85
N ARG A 130 19.19 -7.58 13.32
CA ARG A 130 18.79 -8.15 12.02
C ARG A 130 17.35 -8.67 12.01
N GLN A 131 16.88 -9.26 13.12
CA GLN A 131 15.49 -9.72 13.25
C GLN A 131 14.50 -8.55 13.38
N ARG A 132 14.88 -7.50 14.13
CA ARG A 132 14.05 -6.31 14.38
C ARG A 132 14.29 -5.21 13.35
N ALA A 133 15.09 -5.49 12.32
CA ALA A 133 15.35 -4.52 11.28
C ALA A 133 14.04 -4.32 10.50
N PRO A 134 13.55 -3.08 10.42
CA PRO A 134 12.38 -2.79 9.60
C PRO A 134 12.62 -3.22 8.14
N ARG A 135 11.53 -3.55 7.43
CA ARG A 135 11.60 -4.03 6.04
C ARG A 135 12.31 -2.99 5.16
N ARG A 136 12.82 -3.40 3.99
CA ARG A 136 13.48 -2.46 3.06
C ARG A 136 12.57 -1.23 2.86
N TYR A 137 13.15 -0.04 3.01
CA TYR A 137 12.50 1.28 2.93
C TYR A 137 11.70 1.76 4.15
N ASP A 138 11.62 0.94 5.20
CA ASP A 138 11.15 1.37 6.50
C ASP A 138 12.36 1.68 7.38
N ASP A 139 12.55 2.94 7.74
CA ASP A 139 13.59 3.38 8.66
C ASP A 139 13.06 3.70 10.06
N GLY A 140 11.80 3.34 10.32
CA GLY A 140 11.10 3.65 11.57
C GLY A 140 10.55 5.07 11.64
N GLY A 141 10.83 5.93 10.65
CA GLY A 141 10.37 7.32 10.60
C GLY A 141 10.72 8.14 11.84
N VAL A 142 10.07 9.29 11.99
CA VAL A 142 10.15 10.12 13.20
C VAL A 142 8.72 10.34 13.70
N ALA A 143 8.47 10.04 14.98
CA ALA A 143 7.18 10.33 15.59
C ALA A 143 7.07 11.85 15.82
N PRO A 144 5.98 12.50 15.37
CA PRO A 144 5.77 13.91 15.65
C PRO A 144 5.57 14.12 17.15
N THR A 145 6.15 15.21 17.67
CA THR A 145 6.05 15.57 19.09
C THR A 145 5.39 16.94 19.17
N TYR A 146 4.32 17.03 19.96
CA TYR A 146 3.56 18.25 20.18
C TYR A 146 3.74 18.71 21.62
N ALA A 147 3.80 20.04 21.81
CA ALA A 147 3.86 20.62 23.16
C ALA A 147 2.52 20.55 23.90
N VAL A 148 1.43 20.38 23.15
CA VAL A 148 0.04 20.34 23.65
C VAL A 148 -0.45 18.89 23.67
N ALA A 149 -1.19 18.53 24.73
CA ALA A 149 -1.81 17.21 24.85
C ALA A 149 -3.12 17.12 24.05
N GLY A 150 -3.54 15.89 23.74
CA GLY A 150 -4.82 15.63 23.08
C GLY A 150 -4.86 15.96 21.58
N VAL A 151 -3.71 16.14 20.93
CA VAL A 151 -3.64 16.33 19.48
C VAL A 151 -4.17 15.08 18.77
N PRO A 152 -5.07 15.21 17.78
CA PRO A 152 -5.69 14.07 17.10
C PRO A 152 -4.70 13.14 16.38
N ASP A 153 -5.07 11.86 16.27
CA ASP A 153 -4.23 10.81 15.68
C ASP A 153 -3.90 11.01 14.20
N ILE A 154 -4.70 11.80 13.46
CA ILE A 154 -4.36 12.16 12.07
C ILE A 154 -3.00 12.86 11.98
N PHE A 155 -2.58 13.54 13.05
CA PHE A 155 -1.30 14.22 13.18
C PHE A 155 -0.22 13.40 13.91
N SER A 156 -0.55 12.22 14.45
CA SER A 156 0.42 11.36 15.14
C SER A 156 1.17 10.40 14.19
N GLN A 157 0.93 10.53 12.88
CA GLN A 157 1.52 9.63 11.89
C GLN A 157 3.04 9.72 11.85
N ILE A 158 3.70 8.56 11.98
CA ILE A 158 5.14 8.42 11.91
C ILE A 158 5.61 8.61 10.47
N GLY A 159 6.53 9.54 10.27
CA GLY A 159 7.14 9.79 8.97
C GLY A 159 8.28 10.78 9.05
N ARG A 160 9.02 10.94 7.95
CA ARG A 160 10.08 11.96 7.87
C ARG A 160 10.27 12.49 6.46
N MET A 161 10.64 13.77 6.37
CA MET A 161 11.05 14.38 5.11
C MET A 161 12.42 13.83 4.67
N GLY A 162 12.60 13.77 3.34
CA GLY A 162 13.82 13.29 2.70
C GLY A 162 14.30 14.24 1.60
N GLY A 163 15.61 14.50 1.59
CA GLY A 163 16.23 15.41 0.62
C GLY A 163 16.28 16.85 1.12
N LYS A 164 16.61 17.79 0.22
CA LYS A 164 16.76 19.21 0.57
C LYS A 164 15.37 19.85 0.71
N THR A 165 15.00 20.22 1.93
CA THR A 165 13.77 20.95 2.22
C THR A 165 13.85 22.39 1.71
N LYS A 166 12.70 22.95 1.35
CA LYS A 166 12.55 24.35 0.95
C LYS A 166 11.26 24.92 1.50
N GLU A 167 11.33 26.15 1.95
CA GLU A 167 10.14 26.92 2.32
C GLU A 167 9.53 27.58 1.08
N VAL A 168 8.24 27.38 0.88
CA VAL A 168 7.50 27.89 -0.28
C VAL A 168 6.17 28.46 0.21
N TRP A 169 5.70 29.54 -0.42
CA TRP A 169 4.33 30.02 -0.18
C TRP A 169 3.34 29.13 -0.91
N TRP A 170 2.10 29.04 -0.42
CA TRP A 170 1.05 28.40 -1.20
C TRP A 170 0.93 29.07 -2.57
N SER A 171 0.92 28.26 -3.63
CA SER A 171 0.80 28.77 -5.00
C SER A 171 -0.61 29.26 -5.31
N SER A 172 -1.61 28.70 -4.61
CA SER A 172 -3.04 29.01 -4.78
C SER A 172 -3.76 28.97 -3.43
N ASP A 173 -4.64 29.93 -3.20
CA ASP A 173 -5.55 29.92 -2.05
C ASP A 173 -6.52 28.72 -2.12
N GLU A 174 -6.84 28.24 -3.33
CA GLU A 174 -7.67 27.04 -3.51
C GLU A 174 -6.98 25.77 -3.02
N ASP A 175 -5.65 25.67 -3.20
CA ASP A 175 -4.87 24.53 -2.71
C ASP A 175 -4.83 24.53 -1.17
N ALA A 176 -4.61 25.71 -0.58
CA ALA A 176 -4.62 25.88 0.87
C ALA A 176 -6.00 25.57 1.45
N HIS A 177 -7.07 26.06 0.81
CA HIS A 177 -8.45 25.77 1.18
C HIS A 177 -8.78 24.28 1.07
N SER A 178 -8.37 23.63 -0.02
CA SER A 178 -8.60 22.20 -0.26
C SER A 178 -7.87 21.34 0.78
N ALA A 179 -6.60 21.66 1.07
CA ALA A 179 -5.81 20.98 2.10
C ALA A 179 -6.44 21.16 3.49
N HIS A 180 -6.86 22.39 3.84
CA HIS A 180 -7.51 22.66 5.12
C HIS A 180 -8.83 21.90 5.27
N THR A 181 -9.66 21.90 4.22
CA THR A 181 -10.95 21.21 4.21
C THR A 181 -10.76 19.71 4.35
N TYR A 182 -9.80 19.15 3.62
CA TYR A 182 -9.45 17.74 3.72
C TYR A 182 -9.06 17.34 5.14
N ILE A 183 -8.19 18.11 5.80
CA ILE A 183 -7.75 17.79 7.17
C ILE A 183 -8.93 17.83 8.14
N LEU A 184 -9.77 18.87 8.07
CA LEU A 184 -10.91 19.02 8.98
C LEU A 184 -11.94 17.89 8.82
N LEU A 185 -12.31 17.56 7.58
CA LEU A 185 -13.32 16.53 7.30
C LEU A 185 -12.82 15.10 7.54
N ASN A 186 -11.49 14.89 7.60
CA ASN A 186 -10.90 13.58 7.90
C ASN A 186 -10.40 13.47 9.35
N CYS A 187 -10.58 14.52 10.17
CA CYS A 187 -10.22 14.49 11.58
C CYS A 187 -11.32 13.79 12.38
N GLU A 188 -11.04 12.58 12.87
CA GLU A 188 -12.02 11.78 13.63
C GLU A 188 -12.23 12.24 15.09
N ASP A 189 -11.70 13.38 15.47
CA ASP A 189 -11.82 13.93 16.81
C ASP A 189 -13.29 14.25 17.18
N PRO A 190 -13.73 14.04 18.44
CA PRO A 190 -15.10 14.30 18.87
C PRO A 190 -15.60 15.73 18.59
N PHE A 191 -14.75 16.75 18.75
CA PHE A 191 -15.14 18.13 18.46
C PHE A 191 -15.41 18.33 16.96
N MET A 192 -14.53 17.81 16.10
CA MET A 192 -14.68 17.92 14.65
C MET A 192 -15.93 17.20 14.15
N ARG A 193 -16.20 15.98 14.66
CA ARG A 193 -17.43 15.24 14.33
C ARG A 193 -18.69 15.96 14.81
N TYR A 194 -18.65 16.58 15.98
CA TYR A 194 -19.76 17.37 16.49
C TYR A 194 -20.09 18.54 15.53
N PHE A 195 -19.09 19.35 15.18
CA PHE A 195 -19.29 20.48 14.27
C PHE A 195 -19.69 20.07 12.86
N GLU A 196 -19.12 18.98 12.32
CA GLU A 196 -19.55 18.45 11.02
C GLU A 196 -21.02 18.04 11.08
N SER A 197 -21.44 17.31 12.12
CA SER A 197 -22.83 16.89 12.28
C SER A 197 -23.79 18.07 12.41
N LEU A 198 -23.38 19.12 13.12
CA LEU A 198 -24.17 20.32 13.33
C LEU A 198 -24.32 21.12 12.03
N PHE A 199 -23.24 21.23 11.23
CA PHE A 199 -23.31 21.82 9.90
C PHE A 199 -24.27 21.05 8.98
N VAL A 200 -24.17 19.72 8.97
CA VAL A 200 -25.06 18.88 8.14
C VAL A 200 -26.52 19.06 8.57
N SER A 201 -26.82 19.08 9.87
CA SER A 201 -28.18 19.33 10.38
C SER A 201 -28.71 20.67 9.90
N GLN A 202 -27.94 21.75 10.05
CA GLN A 202 -28.34 23.09 9.61
C GLN A 202 -28.59 23.15 8.10
N VAL A 203 -27.78 22.47 7.29
CA VAL A 203 -27.97 22.40 5.84
C VAL A 203 -29.24 21.63 5.46
N GLN A 204 -29.52 20.52 6.14
CA GLN A 204 -30.72 19.72 5.91
C GLN A 204 -32.00 20.42 6.35
N GLU A 205 -31.95 21.18 7.45
CA GLU A 205 -33.06 22.02 7.91
C GLU A 205 -33.34 23.18 6.94
N ALA A 206 -32.29 23.83 6.44
CA ALA A 206 -32.42 24.93 5.48
C ALA A 206 -32.89 24.45 4.09
N ILE A 207 -32.53 23.23 3.68
CA ILE A 207 -32.87 22.67 2.37
C ILE A 207 -33.40 21.24 2.53
N PRO A 208 -34.72 21.10 2.79
CA PRO A 208 -35.35 19.80 2.92
C PRO A 208 -35.18 18.95 1.65
N GLY A 209 -34.78 17.68 1.82
CA GLY A 209 -34.61 16.74 0.71
C GLY A 209 -33.31 16.89 -0.10
N ILE A 210 -32.32 17.64 0.42
CA ILE A 210 -31.00 17.74 -0.21
C ILE A 210 -30.33 16.37 -0.36
N SER A 211 -29.70 16.14 -1.51
CA SER A 211 -28.96 14.90 -1.76
C SER A 211 -27.61 14.91 -1.04
N THR A 212 -27.11 13.72 -0.70
CA THR A 212 -25.81 13.57 0.00
C THR A 212 -24.66 14.23 -0.76
N SER A 213 -24.57 14.02 -2.08
CA SER A 213 -23.55 14.65 -2.93
C SER A 213 -23.58 16.18 -2.87
N GLU A 214 -24.76 16.77 -2.72
CA GLU A 214 -24.92 18.22 -2.68
C GLU A 214 -24.60 18.81 -1.29
N VAL A 215 -24.77 18.01 -0.22
CA VAL A 215 -24.24 18.31 1.11
C VAL A 215 -22.71 18.31 1.10
N ASP A 216 -22.09 17.31 0.47
CA ASP A 216 -20.63 17.22 0.39
C ASP A 216 -20.01 18.43 -0.34
N LYS A 217 -20.58 18.84 -1.48
CA LYS A 217 -20.14 20.06 -2.17
C LYS A 217 -20.28 21.32 -1.30
N ARG A 218 -21.30 21.38 -0.44
CA ARG A 218 -21.47 22.49 0.51
C ARG A 218 -20.44 22.44 1.63
N LYS A 219 -20.11 21.23 2.13
CA LYS A 219 -19.02 21.05 3.09
C LYS A 219 -17.71 21.59 2.51
N ASP A 220 -17.37 21.16 1.31
CA ASP A 220 -16.15 21.59 0.61
C ASP A 220 -16.06 23.12 0.46
N ARG A 221 -17.18 23.81 0.21
CA ARG A 221 -17.18 25.26 -0.05
C ARG A 221 -17.33 26.13 1.19
N HIS A 222 -18.09 25.68 2.18
CA HIS A 222 -18.60 26.55 3.23
C HIS A 222 -18.25 26.13 4.64
N PHE A 223 -17.86 24.87 4.86
CA PHE A 223 -17.65 24.33 6.19
C PHE A 223 -16.60 25.12 6.99
N ILE A 224 -15.45 25.44 6.40
CA ILE A 224 -14.38 26.19 7.08
C ILE A 224 -14.87 27.55 7.56
N LYS A 225 -15.47 28.32 6.64
CA LYS A 225 -15.94 29.68 6.94
C LYS A 225 -17.03 29.65 8.01
N TRP A 226 -17.92 28.66 7.93
CA TRP A 226 -18.95 28.44 8.93
C TRP A 226 -18.34 28.07 10.28
N LEU A 227 -17.39 27.13 10.33
CA LEU A 227 -16.74 26.69 11.56
C LEU A 227 -16.02 27.84 12.27
N LYS A 228 -15.29 28.68 11.52
CA LYS A 228 -14.67 29.90 12.03
C LYS A 228 -15.66 30.91 12.63
N SER A 229 -16.93 30.86 12.24
CA SER A 229 -17.98 31.69 12.82
C SER A 229 -18.65 31.09 14.05
N GLN A 230 -18.48 29.79 14.28
CA GLN A 230 -19.04 29.09 15.44
C GLN A 230 -18.07 29.08 16.63
N VAL A 231 -16.77 29.10 16.38
CA VAL A 231 -15.73 29.01 17.40
C VAL A 231 -15.07 30.38 17.55
N GLU A 232 -15.25 31.00 18.73
CA GLU A 232 -14.56 32.25 19.05
C GLU A 232 -13.06 32.02 19.24
N TYR A 233 -12.27 33.02 18.87
CA TYR A 233 -10.82 32.98 19.06
C TYR A 233 -10.51 33.01 20.56
N ASP A 234 -9.78 31.99 21.04
CA ASP A 234 -9.38 31.84 22.45
C ASP A 234 -10.51 31.44 23.42
N ASP A 235 -11.56 30.81 22.90
CA ASP A 235 -12.59 30.18 23.74
C ASP A 235 -11.95 29.10 24.65
N PRO A 236 -12.04 29.23 25.99
CA PRO A 236 -11.40 28.34 26.95
C PRO A 236 -11.97 26.92 26.94
N ASP A 237 -13.15 26.71 26.34
CA ASP A 237 -13.77 25.39 26.25
C ASP A 237 -13.07 24.49 25.23
N TYR A 238 -12.24 25.05 24.33
CA TYR A 238 -11.50 24.29 23.32
C TYR A 238 -9.98 24.30 23.53
N PRO A 239 -9.29 23.18 23.25
CA PRO A 239 -7.85 23.11 23.38
C PRO A 239 -7.13 23.92 22.30
N THR A 240 -5.91 24.36 22.58
CA THR A 240 -5.09 25.19 21.68
C THR A 240 -4.93 24.57 20.28
N TRP A 241 -4.72 23.26 20.19
CA TRP A 241 -4.57 22.58 18.90
C TRP A 241 -5.83 22.70 18.04
N PHE A 242 -7.01 22.77 18.65
CA PHE A 242 -8.29 22.90 17.94
C PHE A 242 -8.44 24.31 17.38
N HIS A 243 -8.09 25.33 18.17
CA HIS A 243 -8.03 26.72 17.72
C HIS A 243 -7.10 26.90 16.53
N GLU A 244 -5.88 26.35 16.61
CA GLU A 244 -4.91 26.38 15.51
C GLU A 244 -5.46 25.69 14.25
N LEU A 245 -6.12 24.54 14.44
CA LEU A 245 -6.70 23.78 13.35
C LEU A 245 -7.85 24.54 12.65
N VAL A 246 -8.67 25.28 13.40
CA VAL A 246 -9.75 26.12 12.85
C VAL A 246 -9.19 27.31 12.06
N GLN A 247 -8.08 27.91 12.50
CA GLN A 247 -7.46 29.05 11.80
C GLN A 247 -6.92 28.68 10.41
N GLY A 248 -6.41 27.45 10.27
CA GLY A 248 -5.96 26.90 9.00
C GLY A 248 -4.45 26.91 8.83
N PRO A 249 -3.96 26.43 7.68
CA PRO A 249 -2.53 26.23 7.45
C PRO A 249 -1.77 27.57 7.39
N LEU A 250 -0.50 27.53 7.79
CA LEU A 250 0.42 28.66 7.59
C LEU A 250 0.54 29.01 6.11
N ALA A 251 0.65 30.30 5.81
CA ALA A 251 0.80 30.79 4.44
C ALA A 251 2.11 30.31 3.76
N LYS A 252 3.12 29.99 4.57
CA LYS A 252 4.42 29.48 4.14
C LYS A 252 4.59 28.05 4.65
N VAL A 253 4.90 27.13 3.74
CA VAL A 253 4.97 25.69 3.99
C VAL A 253 6.35 25.12 3.64
N THR A 254 6.76 24.14 4.43
CA THR A 254 7.97 23.37 4.17
C THR A 254 7.68 22.26 3.16
N THR A 255 8.39 22.28 2.04
CA THR A 255 8.30 21.27 0.97
C THR A 255 9.53 20.38 0.95
N SER A 256 9.35 19.12 0.57
CA SER A 256 10.41 18.11 0.49
C SER A 256 10.23 17.25 -0.76
N PRO A 257 11.31 16.89 -1.49
CA PRO A 257 11.21 16.06 -2.68
C PRO A 257 10.89 14.59 -2.35
N MET A 258 11.10 14.16 -1.11
CA MET A 258 10.76 12.81 -0.65
C MET A 258 10.08 12.84 0.72
N TYR A 259 9.25 11.84 0.97
CA TYR A 259 8.65 11.58 2.28
C TYR A 259 8.68 10.08 2.56
N PHE A 260 9.12 9.70 3.75
CA PHE A 260 9.16 8.30 4.21
C PHE A 260 8.05 8.10 5.22
N SER A 261 7.15 7.13 4.99
CA SER A 261 6.11 6.78 5.94
C SER A 261 5.63 5.35 5.72
N ARG A 262 5.36 4.62 6.82
CA ARG A 262 4.81 3.25 6.81
C ARG A 262 5.61 2.27 5.93
N GLY A 263 6.93 2.45 5.85
CA GLY A 263 7.81 1.64 5.00
C GLY A 263 7.76 1.93 3.51
N PHE A 264 7.05 2.98 3.10
CA PHE A 264 7.04 3.48 1.74
C PHE A 264 7.89 4.74 1.63
N THR A 265 8.54 4.89 0.47
CA THR A 265 9.21 6.12 0.08
C THR A 265 8.41 6.79 -1.04
N PHE A 266 7.86 7.95 -0.75
CA PHE A 266 7.14 8.79 -1.70
C PHE A 266 8.11 9.80 -2.30
N HIS A 267 8.06 9.97 -3.60
CA HIS A 267 8.85 10.95 -4.34
C HIS A 267 7.91 11.95 -5.01
N THR A 268 8.29 13.23 -5.04
CA THR A 268 7.64 14.16 -5.96
C THR A 268 7.93 13.77 -7.40
N TYR A 269 6.97 14.03 -8.28
CA TYR A 269 7.12 13.76 -9.71
C TYR A 269 8.40 14.38 -10.28
N GLU A 270 8.65 15.65 -9.95
CA GLU A 270 9.82 16.41 -10.38
C GLU A 270 11.16 15.76 -9.94
N TYR A 271 11.21 15.22 -8.72
CA TYR A 271 12.39 14.55 -8.22
C TYR A 271 12.63 13.20 -8.91
N GLY A 272 11.55 12.49 -9.19
CA GLY A 272 11.65 11.18 -9.78
C GLY A 272 11.96 11.21 -11.28
N LYS A 273 11.39 12.15 -12.07
CA LYS A 273 11.17 11.98 -13.53
C LYS A 273 12.36 11.51 -14.39
N HIS A 274 13.59 11.70 -13.92
CA HIS A 274 14.82 11.27 -14.58
C HIS A 274 15.52 10.06 -13.94
N ARG A 275 14.90 9.39 -12.96
CA ARG A 275 15.44 8.24 -12.24
C ARG A 275 14.98 6.94 -12.86
N ALA A 276 15.89 5.96 -12.87
CA ALA A 276 15.65 4.62 -13.43
C ALA A 276 14.54 3.84 -12.71
N THR A 277 14.29 4.13 -11.43
CA THR A 277 13.16 3.58 -10.67
C THR A 277 12.17 4.71 -10.38
N SER A 278 11.00 4.61 -10.96
CA SER A 278 9.96 5.61 -10.90
C SER A 278 8.63 4.99 -10.49
N ASN A 279 8.26 5.13 -9.22
CA ASN A 279 6.97 4.66 -8.73
C ASN A 279 5.93 5.80 -8.80
N TYR A 280 5.63 6.34 -10.00
CA TYR A 280 4.63 7.41 -10.18
C TYR A 280 3.18 6.93 -10.18
N ARG A 281 2.93 5.65 -9.94
CA ARG A 281 1.59 5.07 -10.03
C ARG A 281 1.42 4.00 -8.95
N ILE A 282 0.84 4.38 -7.82
CA ILE A 282 0.03 3.48 -7.00
C ILE A 282 -1.18 4.29 -6.54
N CYS A 283 -2.30 4.03 -7.20
CA CYS A 283 -3.62 3.85 -6.59
C CYS A 283 -4.19 2.58 -7.23
#